data_AF-T5AC10-F1
#
_entry.id   AF-T5AC10-F1
#
_cell.length_a   1.000
_cell.length_b   1.000
_cell.length_c   1.000
_cell.angle_alpha   90.00
_cell.angle_beta   90.00
_cell.angle_gamma   90.00
#
_symmetry.space_group_name_H-M   'P 1'
#
loop_
_entity.id
_entity.type
_entity.pdbx_description
1 polymer ?
#
loop_
_entity_poly.entity_id
_entity_poly.type
_entity_poly.pdbx_seq_one_letter_code
_entity_poly.pdbx_strand_id
1 'polypeptide(L)'
;MSSDGDAREAASAPEPTNPFNFKTQVISSSLAKSNIGQRRGHRYKHSSVSAQHQIFQEPPQRPPPVLPASLPIPTVVEAWKSMHRDQRARLYWSLCHLAVAIFIFFRSHASLAAMALSHLVFFDAGSAAVCVAVDVFGNFEVWRRSSIRHPFGLERAEVLVGFALSIFLLFGGLDLVSHSLKHFLETLGNHQAHHGHGHGHVAPGSVDLVAAVAIASTLVSAYGLKNHARIAKVMRVSYLAALPSILSNPFHFLTLLFSALIAVLPLLSISLYAWLDRLICAIIALAMFSLGIRVAVAQGLMLLMSYGGTSGNSGVTSVLREIESESAISRVDEAQFWQVNYGLCMANVTVSVTKGYDETALCKLRNRISSLIQNRLGEGYGTGGNIRWEVTLQINPDGGA
;
A
#
# COMPACT_ATOMS: atom_id res chain seq x y z
N MET A 1 -3.17 46.95 68.79
CA MET A 1 -1.72 46.77 69.07
C MET A 1 -1.52 45.26 69.07
N SER A 2 -1.23 44.69 67.89
CA SER A 2 0.10 44.15 67.46
C SER A 2 0.45 42.83 68.17
N SER A 3 0.25 41.68 67.52
CA SER A 3 1.28 40.85 66.81
C SER A 3 2.13 40.04 67.82
N ASP A 4 2.51 38.78 67.68
CA ASP A 4 2.69 37.86 66.56
C ASP A 4 2.53 36.40 67.04
N GLY A 5 2.13 35.50 66.14
CA GLY A 5 2.15 34.05 66.33
C GLY A 5 3.28 33.41 65.52
N ASP A 6 4.18 32.68 66.19
CA ASP A 6 5.26 31.92 65.57
C ASP A 6 4.74 30.57 65.04
N ALA A 7 4.61 30.46 63.72
CA ALA A 7 4.41 29.20 63.02
C ALA A 7 5.77 28.70 62.49
N ARG A 8 6.24 27.57 63.02
CA ARG A 8 7.44 26.85 62.54
C ARG A 8 7.24 26.38 61.10
N GLU A 9 8.07 26.92 60.20
CA GLU A 9 8.19 26.53 58.80
C GLU A 9 8.88 25.16 58.68
N ALA A 10 8.12 24.13 58.31
CA ALA A 10 8.67 22.83 57.96
C ALA A 10 9.23 22.90 56.53
N ALA A 11 10.55 23.00 56.42
CA ALA A 11 11.28 23.02 55.16
C ALA A 11 10.98 21.76 54.33
N SER A 12 10.54 21.95 53.08
CA SER A 12 10.42 20.90 52.07
C SER A 12 11.82 20.44 51.62
N ALA A 13 12.03 19.14 51.58
CA ALA A 13 13.25 18.53 51.05
C ALA A 13 13.39 18.84 49.54
N PRO A 14 14.62 19.03 49.02
CA PRO A 14 14.82 19.34 47.61
C PRO A 14 14.49 18.12 46.74
N GLU A 15 13.77 18.34 45.65
CA GLU A 15 13.51 17.30 44.65
C GLU A 15 14.82 16.81 44.01
N PRO A 16 14.99 15.49 43.79
CA PRO A 16 16.16 14.97 43.10
C PRO A 16 16.19 15.45 41.65
N THR A 17 17.32 16.03 41.25
CA THR A 17 17.58 16.52 39.90
C THR A 17 17.50 15.38 38.88
N ASN A 18 16.44 15.37 38.08
CA ASN A 18 16.27 14.45 36.96
C ASN A 18 17.07 14.97 35.75
N PRO A 19 18.05 14.21 35.21
CA PRO A 19 18.84 14.62 34.06
C PRO A 19 18.08 14.57 32.73
N PHE A 20 16.83 14.09 32.72
CA PHE A 20 15.99 14.03 31.52
C PHE A 20 14.69 14.82 31.71
N ASN A 21 14.37 15.67 30.73
CA ASN A 21 13.19 16.56 30.73
C ASN A 21 11.89 15.79 30.42
N PHE A 22 11.57 14.78 31.22
CA PHE A 22 10.30 14.06 31.16
C PHE A 22 9.59 14.13 32.51
N LYS A 23 8.32 14.52 32.50
CA LYS A 23 7.43 14.45 33.66
C LYS A 23 6.69 13.13 33.64
N THR A 24 6.90 12.28 34.64
CA THR A 24 6.19 11.01 34.79
C THR A 24 4.70 11.28 35.05
N GLN A 25 3.82 10.87 34.14
CA GLN A 25 2.37 10.95 34.35
C GLN A 25 1.82 9.61 34.84
N VAL A 26 1.13 9.64 35.98
CA VAL A 26 0.44 8.49 36.57
C VAL A 26 -0.97 8.43 35.98
N ILE A 27 -1.38 7.25 35.50
CA ILE A 27 -2.68 7.02 34.87
C ILE A 27 -3.73 6.78 35.97
N SER A 28 -4.81 7.58 35.99
CA SER A 28 -6.04 7.25 36.72
C SER A 28 -7.24 7.25 35.77
N SER A 29 -8.09 6.24 35.90
CA SER A 29 -9.24 5.99 35.04
C SER A 29 -10.55 6.44 35.70
N SER A 30 -11.16 7.52 35.23
CA SER A 30 -12.56 7.85 35.57
C SER A 30 -13.30 8.51 34.41
N LEU A 31 -14.58 8.13 34.23
CA LEU A 31 -15.49 8.52 33.14
C LEU A 31 -15.85 10.01 33.13
N ALA A 32 -15.90 10.61 31.93
CA ALA A 32 -16.30 12.02 31.71
C ALA A 32 -17.76 12.15 31.22
N LYS A 33 -18.53 13.07 31.82
CA LYS A 33 -19.89 13.47 31.40
C LYS A 33 -19.87 14.61 30.38
N SER A 34 -20.83 14.60 29.44
CA SER A 34 -20.98 15.60 28.36
C SER A 34 -21.80 16.82 28.80
N ASN A 35 -21.34 18.04 28.45
CA ASN A 35 -22.17 19.25 28.49
C ASN A 35 -22.29 19.85 27.08
N ILE A 36 -23.50 19.77 26.55
CA ILE A 36 -23.94 20.37 25.28
C ILE A 36 -24.43 21.80 25.55
N GLY A 37 -24.13 22.77 24.67
CA GLY A 37 -24.90 24.03 24.59
C GLY A 37 -24.25 25.33 25.08
N GLN A 38 -22.96 25.59 24.84
CA GLN A 38 -22.39 26.94 25.09
C GLN A 38 -21.81 27.53 23.79
N ARG A 39 -22.52 28.53 23.25
CA ARG A 39 -22.15 29.31 22.05
C ARG A 39 -20.80 30.02 22.26
N ARG A 40 -19.90 29.87 21.28
CA ARG A 40 -18.53 30.41 21.25
C ARG A 40 -18.51 31.93 21.03
N GLY A 41 -18.11 32.69 22.04
CA GLY A 41 -17.58 34.04 21.85
C GLY A 41 -16.06 34.00 21.58
N HIS A 42 -15.58 34.82 20.65
CA HIS A 42 -14.15 35.01 20.39
C HIS A 42 -13.45 35.56 21.66
N ARG A 43 -12.47 34.83 22.20
CA ARG A 43 -11.72 35.24 23.40
C ARG A 43 -10.38 35.87 23.02
N TYR A 44 -10.18 37.11 23.45
CA TYR A 44 -8.86 37.75 23.52
C TYR A 44 -8.11 37.20 24.74
N LYS A 45 -6.97 36.54 24.52
CA LYS A 45 -6.16 35.86 25.55
C LYS A 45 -5.15 36.77 26.28
N HIS A 46 -5.15 38.08 26.00
CA HIS A 46 -4.06 38.97 26.44
C HIS A 46 -4.49 40.15 27.32
N SER A 47 -5.77 40.25 27.69
CA SER A 47 -6.22 41.31 28.61
C SER A 47 -6.10 40.86 30.07
N SER A 48 -5.16 41.49 30.78
CA SER A 48 -4.86 41.32 32.21
C SER A 48 -6.02 41.63 33.16
N VAL A 49 -7.11 42.22 32.67
CA VAL A 49 -8.33 42.51 33.45
C VAL A 49 -9.28 41.30 33.49
N SER A 50 -9.09 40.26 32.66
CA SER A 50 -9.94 39.07 32.64
C SER A 50 -9.54 37.99 33.65
N ALA A 51 -8.42 38.15 34.35
CA ALA A 51 -7.93 37.21 35.37
C ALA A 51 -8.73 37.26 36.67
N GLN A 52 -9.36 38.40 37.02
CA GLN A 52 -10.13 38.52 38.26
C GLN A 52 -11.60 38.07 38.14
N HIS A 53 -12.12 37.91 36.91
CA HIS A 53 -13.43 37.30 36.65
C HIS A 53 -13.30 35.89 36.04
N GLN A 54 -12.37 35.09 36.57
CA GLN A 54 -12.21 33.67 36.22
C GLN A 54 -13.34 32.81 36.84
N ILE A 55 -14.59 33.12 36.50
CA ILE A 55 -15.77 32.26 36.74
C ILE A 55 -15.83 31.12 35.71
N PHE A 56 -14.99 31.17 34.67
CA PHE A 56 -14.81 30.05 33.76
C PHE A 56 -13.74 29.11 34.28
N GLN A 57 -14.17 28.05 34.96
CA GLN A 57 -13.38 26.83 35.11
C GLN A 57 -12.81 26.44 33.74
N GLU A 58 -11.50 26.26 33.68
CA GLU A 58 -10.89 25.62 32.51
C GLU A 58 -11.58 24.27 32.33
N PRO A 59 -12.00 23.92 31.09
CA PRO A 59 -12.61 22.62 30.86
C PRO A 59 -11.66 21.56 31.41
N PRO A 60 -12.16 20.60 32.21
CA PRO A 60 -11.33 19.59 32.85
C PRO A 60 -10.39 19.00 31.80
N GLN A 61 -9.10 18.91 32.14
CA GLN A 61 -8.08 18.42 31.21
C GLN A 61 -8.59 17.13 30.58
N ARG A 62 -8.83 17.19 29.25
CA ARG A 62 -9.32 16.04 28.51
C ARG A 62 -8.31 14.91 28.77
N PRO A 63 -8.76 13.70 29.18
CA PRO A 63 -7.88 12.58 29.41
C PRO A 63 -6.91 12.44 28.24
N PRO A 64 -5.62 12.18 28.50
CA PRO A 64 -4.64 12.05 27.43
C PRO A 64 -5.20 11.06 26.40
N PRO A 65 -5.17 11.41 25.11
CA PRO A 65 -5.71 10.54 24.08
C PRO A 65 -5.11 9.13 24.21
N VAL A 66 -5.96 8.10 24.10
CA VAL A 66 -5.58 6.68 24.20
C VAL A 66 -4.49 6.32 23.17
N LEU A 67 -4.39 7.10 22.09
CA LEU A 67 -3.38 6.97 21.04
C LEU A 67 -2.41 8.15 21.04
N PRO A 68 -1.12 7.91 20.73
CA PRO A 68 -0.14 9.00 20.60
C PRO A 68 -0.57 9.97 19.50
N ALA A 69 -0.37 11.27 19.72
CA ALA A 69 -0.75 12.31 18.76
C ALA A 69 -0.05 12.13 17.41
N SER A 70 1.24 11.82 17.44
CA SER A 70 2.05 11.46 16.28
C SER A 70 3.22 10.59 16.72
N LEU A 71 3.66 9.71 15.83
CA LEU A 71 4.90 8.96 16.00
C LEU A 71 6.03 9.66 15.22
N PRO A 72 7.28 9.57 15.69
CA PRO A 72 8.42 10.15 14.99
C PRO A 72 8.60 9.47 13.62
N ILE A 73 8.76 10.28 12.59
CA ILE A 73 9.05 9.80 11.23
C ILE A 73 10.57 9.62 11.13
N PRO A 74 11.06 8.44 10.71
CA PRO A 74 12.49 8.15 10.69
C PRO A 74 13.23 9.05 9.69
N THR A 75 14.42 9.48 10.09
CA THR A 75 15.36 10.11 9.15
C THR A 75 16.06 9.05 8.28
N VAL A 76 16.62 9.45 7.14
CA VAL A 76 17.37 8.52 6.27
C VAL A 76 18.57 7.89 7.01
N VAL A 77 19.20 8.64 7.92
CA VAL A 77 20.31 8.17 8.75
C VAL A 77 19.83 7.12 9.75
N GLU A 78 18.67 7.32 10.38
CA GLU A 78 18.06 6.34 11.26
C GLU A 78 17.63 5.08 10.51
N ALA A 79 17.04 5.23 9.33
CA ALA A 79 16.68 4.11 8.45
C ALA A 79 17.92 3.29 8.08
N TRP A 80 19.04 3.94 7.78
CA TRP A 80 20.29 3.25 7.49
C TRP A 80 20.82 2.47 8.70
N LYS A 81 20.77 3.09 9.89
CA LYS A 81 21.23 2.47 11.14
C LYS A 81 20.34 1.32 11.60
N SER A 82 19.04 1.34 11.28
CA SER A 82 18.10 0.30 11.70
C SER A 82 18.17 -0.98 10.86
N MET A 83 18.83 -0.96 9.69
CA MET A 83 18.83 -2.10 8.78
C MET A 83 19.59 -3.32 9.32
N HIS A 84 18.91 -4.47 9.35
CA HIS A 84 19.50 -5.78 9.62
C HIS A 84 20.43 -6.23 8.47
N ARG A 85 21.31 -7.20 8.73
CA ARG A 85 22.25 -7.75 7.70
C ARG A 85 21.52 -8.23 6.45
N ASP A 86 20.38 -8.91 6.62
CA ASP A 86 19.60 -9.42 5.49
C ASP A 86 18.91 -8.30 4.70
N GLN A 87 18.40 -7.27 5.38
CA GLN A 87 17.80 -6.09 4.73
C GLN A 87 18.86 -5.31 3.95
N ARG A 88 20.07 -5.18 4.50
CA ARG A 88 21.20 -4.54 3.80
C ARG A 88 21.59 -5.34 2.57
N ALA A 89 21.69 -6.67 2.68
CA ALA A 89 21.95 -7.53 1.53
C ALA A 89 20.87 -7.36 0.44
N ARG A 90 19.59 -7.37 0.81
CA ARG A 90 18.48 -7.09 -0.11
C ARG A 90 18.58 -5.70 -0.75
N LEU A 91 18.96 -4.68 0.00
CA LEU A 91 19.17 -3.33 -0.53
C LEU A 91 20.29 -3.30 -1.57
N TYR A 92 21.44 -3.90 -1.28
CA TYR A 92 22.54 -3.98 -2.24
C TYR A 92 22.16 -4.74 -3.51
N TRP A 93 21.48 -5.89 -3.37
CA TRP A 93 20.99 -6.65 -4.52
C TRP A 93 19.96 -5.86 -5.34
N SER A 94 19.08 -5.12 -4.68
CA SER A 94 18.09 -4.27 -5.36
C SER A 94 18.75 -3.10 -6.09
N LEU A 95 19.74 -2.44 -5.49
CA LEU A 95 20.52 -1.38 -6.15
C LEU A 95 21.31 -1.92 -7.33
N CYS A 96 21.91 -3.11 -7.21
CA CYS A 96 22.58 -3.80 -8.30
C CYS A 96 21.60 -4.12 -9.44
N HIS A 97 20.41 -4.65 -9.12
CA HIS A 97 19.39 -4.93 -10.11
C HIS A 97 18.92 -3.66 -10.83
N LEU A 98 18.73 -2.55 -10.09
CA LEU A 98 18.37 -1.26 -10.69
C LEU A 98 19.48 -0.72 -11.61
N ALA A 99 20.75 -0.83 -11.21
CA ALA A 99 21.88 -0.44 -12.06
C ALA A 99 21.94 -1.28 -13.35
N VAL A 100 21.69 -2.59 -13.25
CA VAL A 100 21.60 -3.49 -14.41
C VAL A 100 20.42 -3.12 -15.31
N ALA A 101 19.25 -2.79 -14.74
CA ALA A 101 18.10 -2.35 -15.52
C ALA A 101 18.38 -1.06 -16.30
N ILE A 102 19.05 -0.09 -15.67
CA ILE A 102 19.50 1.15 -16.32
C ILE A 102 20.49 0.84 -17.45
N PHE A 103 21.44 -0.06 -17.21
CA PHE A 103 22.39 -0.49 -18.23
C PHE A 103 21.69 -1.13 -19.44
N ILE A 104 20.75 -2.04 -19.20
CA ILE A 104 19.95 -2.67 -20.26
C ILE A 104 19.14 -1.61 -21.02
N PHE A 105 18.53 -0.65 -20.32
CA PHE A 105 17.77 0.44 -20.93
C PHE A 105 18.61 1.21 -21.96
N PHE A 106 19.81 1.66 -21.60
CA PHE A 106 20.70 2.35 -22.54
C PHE A 106 21.28 1.46 -23.65
N ARG A 107 21.36 0.14 -23.44
CA ARG A 107 21.84 -0.79 -24.49
C ARG A 107 20.69 -1.23 -25.44
N SER A 108 19.45 -1.08 -25.03
CA SER A 108 18.29 -1.66 -25.73
C SER A 108 17.90 -0.99 -27.06
N HIS A 109 18.53 0.11 -27.45
CA HIS A 109 18.19 0.87 -28.68
C HIS A 109 18.31 0.11 -30.00
N ALA A 110 18.96 -1.06 -30.02
CA ALA A 110 19.23 -1.82 -31.25
C ALA A 110 18.07 -2.72 -31.73
N SER A 111 17.09 -3.03 -30.88
CA SER A 111 15.97 -3.92 -31.20
C SER A 111 14.70 -3.47 -30.48
N LEU A 112 13.55 -3.61 -31.14
CA LEU A 112 12.27 -3.20 -30.54
C LEU A 112 11.90 -4.14 -29.39
N ALA A 113 12.12 -5.45 -29.55
CA ALA A 113 11.89 -6.41 -28.48
C ALA A 113 12.84 -6.16 -27.29
N ALA A 114 14.11 -5.83 -27.54
CA ALA A 114 15.07 -5.49 -26.50
C ALA A 114 14.67 -4.21 -25.76
N MET A 115 14.15 -3.20 -26.46
CA MET A 115 13.63 -1.96 -25.87
C MET A 115 12.38 -2.22 -25.02
N ALA A 116 11.47 -3.07 -25.49
CA ALA A 116 10.30 -3.47 -24.71
C ALA A 116 10.70 -4.25 -23.45
N LEU A 117 11.66 -5.17 -23.58
CA LEU A 117 12.21 -5.93 -22.47
C LEU A 117 12.88 -5.02 -21.42
N SER A 118 13.59 -3.98 -21.84
CA SER A 118 14.28 -3.07 -20.91
C SER A 118 13.31 -2.32 -20.00
N HIS A 119 12.16 -1.87 -20.51
CA HIS A 119 11.12 -1.25 -19.71
C HIS A 119 10.51 -2.23 -18.71
N LEU A 120 10.34 -3.50 -19.11
CA LEU A 120 9.83 -4.54 -18.24
C LEU A 120 10.79 -4.86 -17.09
N VAL A 121 12.10 -5.01 -17.38
CA VAL A 121 13.16 -5.20 -16.38
C VAL A 121 13.26 -3.98 -15.45
N PHE A 122 13.12 -2.77 -15.98
CA PHE A 122 13.12 -1.54 -15.18
C PHE A 122 11.95 -1.49 -14.19
N PHE A 123 10.75 -1.88 -14.63
CA PHE A 123 9.60 -2.02 -13.73
C PHE A 123 9.86 -3.07 -12.64
N ASP A 124 10.42 -4.23 -12.99
CA ASP A 124 10.74 -5.28 -12.02
C ASP A 124 11.76 -4.78 -10.98
N ALA A 125 12.85 -4.17 -11.42
CA ALA A 125 13.87 -3.61 -10.53
C ALA A 125 13.34 -2.48 -9.63
N GLY A 126 12.52 -1.57 -10.20
CA GLY A 126 11.87 -0.49 -9.46
C GLY A 126 10.89 -1.01 -8.41
N SER A 127 10.07 -2.01 -8.77
CA SER A 127 9.16 -2.66 -7.83
C SER A 127 9.93 -3.34 -6.68
N ALA A 128 11.05 -4.01 -6.98
CA ALA A 128 11.90 -4.62 -5.97
C ALA A 128 12.52 -3.60 -5.01
N ALA A 129 12.95 -2.45 -5.53
CA ALA A 129 13.47 -1.34 -4.71
C ALA A 129 12.41 -0.81 -3.73
N VAL A 130 11.16 -0.66 -4.18
CA VAL A 130 10.04 -0.27 -3.32
C VAL A 130 9.79 -1.33 -2.25
N CYS A 131 9.86 -2.60 -2.60
CA CYS A 131 9.64 -3.70 -1.64
C CYS A 131 10.70 -3.72 -0.53
N VAL A 132 11.97 -3.46 -0.88
CA VAL A 132 13.05 -3.31 0.12
C VAL A 132 12.86 -2.05 0.94
N ALA A 133 12.50 -0.92 0.33
CA ALA A 133 12.24 0.31 1.06
C ALA A 133 11.14 0.12 2.12
N VAL A 134 10.03 -0.51 1.74
CA VAL A 134 8.91 -0.83 2.66
C VAL A 134 9.35 -1.78 3.77
N ASP A 135 10.18 -2.77 3.47
CA ASP A 135 10.75 -3.69 4.47
C ASP A 135 11.61 -2.93 5.50
N VAL A 136 12.48 -2.02 5.04
CA VAL A 136 13.31 -1.16 5.92
C VAL A 136 12.45 -0.20 6.74
N PHE A 137 11.45 0.47 6.13
CA PHE A 137 10.56 1.36 6.87
C PHE A 137 9.65 0.61 7.86
N GLY A 138 9.36 -0.66 7.59
CA GLY A 138 8.64 -1.56 8.49
C GLY A 138 9.33 -1.79 9.84
N ASN A 139 10.63 -1.47 9.97
CA ASN A 139 11.35 -1.53 11.25
C ASN A 139 10.88 -0.46 12.26
N PHE A 140 10.22 0.60 11.78
CA PHE A 140 9.79 1.70 12.63
C PHE A 140 8.33 1.57 13.02
N GLU A 141 8.02 1.87 14.28
CA GLU A 141 6.64 1.77 14.80
C GLU A 141 5.65 2.60 13.98
N VAL A 142 6.05 3.79 13.50
CA VAL A 142 5.19 4.68 12.69
C VAL A 142 4.64 4.02 11.43
N TRP A 143 5.31 2.97 10.92
CA TRP A 143 4.85 2.26 9.74
C TRP A 143 3.55 1.49 10.01
N ARG A 144 3.49 0.73 11.12
CA ARG A 144 2.37 -0.16 11.45
C ARG A 144 1.43 0.37 12.54
N ARG A 145 1.94 1.18 13.46
CA ARG A 145 1.21 1.62 14.66
C ARG A 145 0.35 2.85 14.34
N SER A 146 -0.91 2.77 14.71
CA SER A 146 -1.87 3.87 14.62
C SER A 146 -1.48 5.05 15.52
N SER A 147 -1.63 6.26 14.99
CA SER A 147 -1.51 7.53 15.71
C SER A 147 -2.68 8.45 15.34
N ILE A 148 -2.90 9.54 16.08
CA ILE A 148 -3.98 10.49 15.75
C ILE A 148 -3.74 11.14 14.38
N ARG A 149 -2.47 11.47 14.06
CA ARG A 149 -2.09 12.00 12.75
C ARG A 149 -2.20 10.97 11.62
N HIS A 150 -1.84 9.72 11.89
CA HIS A 150 -1.89 8.60 10.94
C HIS A 150 -2.67 7.42 11.54
N PRO A 151 -4.02 7.39 11.39
CA PRO A 151 -4.88 6.40 12.04
C PRO A 151 -4.59 4.94 11.64
N PHE A 152 -4.04 4.73 10.43
CA PHE A 152 -3.71 3.41 9.89
C PHE A 152 -2.21 3.22 9.67
N GLY A 153 -1.37 4.00 10.37
CA GLY A 153 0.07 4.03 10.12
C GLY A 153 0.43 4.61 8.75
N LEU A 154 1.64 4.31 8.27
CA LEU A 154 2.16 4.75 6.97
C LEU A 154 2.08 3.67 5.88
N GLU A 155 1.48 2.51 6.15
CA GLU A 155 1.34 1.42 5.16
C GLU A 155 0.60 1.85 3.88
N ARG A 156 -0.26 2.89 3.95
CA ARG A 156 -0.89 3.48 2.75
C ARG A 156 0.09 4.10 1.76
N ALA A 157 1.27 4.52 2.20
CA ALA A 157 2.31 5.03 1.32
C ALA A 157 2.80 3.95 0.34
N GLU A 158 2.82 2.68 0.77
CA GLU A 158 3.15 1.55 -0.12
C GLU A 158 2.14 1.43 -1.28
N VAL A 159 0.84 1.59 -0.98
CA VAL A 159 -0.22 1.57 -2.00
C VAL A 159 -0.05 2.74 -2.97
N LEU A 160 0.27 3.93 -2.47
CA LEU A 160 0.50 5.10 -3.32
C LEU A 160 1.71 4.92 -4.24
N VAL A 161 2.83 4.42 -3.72
CA VAL A 161 4.04 4.18 -4.52
C VAL A 161 3.80 3.09 -5.56
N GLY A 162 3.09 2.02 -5.21
CA GLY A 162 2.69 1.01 -6.18
C GLY A 162 1.79 1.60 -7.29
N PHE A 163 0.83 2.46 -6.93
CA PHE A 163 -0.02 3.13 -7.91
C PHE A 163 0.83 4.00 -8.87
N ALA A 164 1.83 4.73 -8.36
CA ALA A 164 2.76 5.46 -9.21
C ALA A 164 3.56 4.54 -10.15
N LEU A 165 4.03 3.40 -9.67
CA LEU A 165 4.69 2.38 -10.53
C LEU A 165 3.74 1.85 -11.61
N SER A 166 2.46 1.65 -11.30
CA SER A 166 1.47 1.19 -12.29
C SER A 166 1.24 2.21 -13.42
N ILE A 167 1.30 3.51 -13.10
CA ILE A 167 1.24 4.58 -14.09
C ILE A 167 2.48 4.52 -15.00
N PHE A 168 3.68 4.36 -14.42
CA PHE A 168 4.90 4.16 -15.20
C PHE A 168 4.77 2.97 -16.16
N LEU A 169 4.23 1.84 -15.69
CA LEU A 169 3.99 0.65 -16.51
C LEU A 169 3.00 0.90 -17.66
N LEU A 170 1.91 1.64 -17.39
CA LEU A 170 0.92 2.05 -18.39
C LEU A 170 1.54 2.92 -19.48
N PHE A 171 2.28 3.97 -19.09
CA PHE A 171 2.94 4.85 -20.04
C PHE A 171 4.03 4.11 -20.83
N GLY A 172 4.80 3.23 -20.19
CA GLY A 172 5.76 2.37 -20.89
C GLY A 172 5.10 1.47 -21.92
N GLY A 173 3.96 0.86 -21.59
CA GLY A 173 3.18 0.06 -22.54
C GLY A 173 2.63 0.90 -23.71
N LEU A 174 2.06 2.07 -23.42
CA LEU A 174 1.52 2.99 -24.44
C LEU A 174 2.60 3.53 -25.37
N ASP A 175 3.77 3.88 -24.84
CA ASP A 175 4.92 4.35 -25.62
C ASP A 175 5.35 3.28 -26.63
N LEU A 176 5.50 2.03 -26.17
CA LEU A 176 5.85 0.89 -27.03
C LEU A 176 4.78 0.58 -28.09
N VAL A 177 3.48 0.65 -27.73
CA VAL A 177 2.38 0.51 -28.69
C VAL A 177 2.42 1.62 -29.74
N SER A 178 2.63 2.87 -29.31
CA SER A 178 2.72 4.02 -30.21
C SER A 178 3.88 3.89 -31.19
N HIS A 179 5.05 3.48 -30.69
CA HIS A 179 6.23 3.25 -31.51
C HIS A 179 6.00 2.11 -32.52
N SER A 180 5.36 1.02 -32.09
CA SER A 180 5.01 -0.11 -32.96
C SER A 180 4.02 0.28 -34.06
N LEU A 181 3.00 1.09 -33.72
CA LEU A 181 2.01 1.58 -34.68
C LEU A 181 2.63 2.53 -35.70
N LYS A 182 3.55 3.40 -35.26
CA LYS A 182 4.28 4.31 -36.15
C LYS A 182 5.07 3.53 -37.21
N HIS A 183 5.85 2.52 -36.82
CA HIS A 183 6.58 1.66 -37.76
C HIS A 183 5.64 0.92 -38.73
N PHE A 184 4.48 0.47 -38.24
CA PHE A 184 3.48 -0.19 -39.09
C PHE A 184 2.89 0.77 -40.14
N LEU A 185 2.55 2.00 -39.74
CA LEU A 185 2.04 3.02 -40.65
C LEU A 185 3.10 3.50 -41.65
N GLU A 186 4.35 3.67 -41.22
CA GLU A 186 5.49 4.00 -42.09
C GLU A 186 5.78 2.88 -43.10
N THR A 187 5.45 1.63 -42.79
CA THR A 187 5.57 0.51 -43.73
C THR A 187 4.44 0.50 -44.78
N LEU A 188 3.27 1.05 -44.46
CA LEU A 188 2.09 1.09 -45.34
C LEU A 188 2.05 2.33 -46.25
N GLY A 189 2.52 3.48 -45.76
CA GLY A 189 2.70 4.67 -46.57
C GLY A 189 4.03 4.59 -47.32
N ASN A 190 4.05 4.76 -48.64
CA ASN A 190 5.27 4.88 -49.46
C ASN A 190 6.07 6.18 -49.13
N HIS A 191 6.21 6.56 -47.87
CA HIS A 191 6.87 7.78 -47.43
C HIS A 191 8.12 7.40 -46.66
N GLN A 192 9.26 7.72 -47.28
CA GLN A 192 10.58 7.53 -46.72
C GLN A 192 10.73 8.38 -45.46
N ALA A 193 11.04 7.77 -44.32
CA ALA A 193 11.20 8.47 -43.06
C ALA A 193 12.29 9.57 -43.18
N HIS A 194 11.92 10.84 -42.98
CA HIS A 194 12.85 11.98 -42.98
C HIS A 194 13.79 12.01 -41.76
N HIS A 195 13.60 11.09 -40.80
CA HIS A 195 14.56 10.79 -39.75
C HIS A 195 15.08 9.38 -39.95
N GLY A 196 16.12 9.25 -40.78
CA GLY A 196 16.87 8.02 -40.90
C GLY A 196 17.55 7.70 -39.58
N HIS A 197 16.89 6.91 -38.74
CA HIS A 197 17.59 6.14 -37.72
C HIS A 197 18.47 5.16 -38.49
N GLY A 198 19.72 5.56 -38.71
CA GLY A 198 20.71 4.69 -39.33
C GLY A 198 20.72 3.39 -38.56
N HIS A 199 20.32 2.30 -39.22
CA HIS A 199 20.58 0.94 -38.79
C HIS A 199 22.09 0.71 -38.90
N GLY A 200 22.87 1.43 -38.09
CA GLY A 200 24.28 1.15 -37.89
C GLY A 200 24.36 -0.29 -37.43
N HIS A 201 25.06 -1.11 -38.21
CA HIS A 201 25.26 -2.54 -38.00
C HIS A 201 25.23 -2.88 -36.51
N VAL A 202 24.13 -3.51 -36.08
CA VAL A 202 24.00 -4.01 -34.72
C VAL A 202 25.15 -4.97 -34.50
N ALA A 203 26.04 -4.66 -33.55
CA ALA A 203 27.10 -5.58 -33.18
C ALA A 203 26.44 -6.94 -32.83
N PRO A 204 26.74 -8.01 -33.58
CA PRO A 204 26.21 -9.34 -33.28
C PRO A 204 26.63 -9.71 -31.85
N GLY A 205 25.68 -10.12 -31.02
CA GLY A 205 25.89 -10.42 -29.60
C GLY A 205 25.37 -9.38 -28.61
N SER A 206 24.90 -8.22 -29.08
CA SER A 206 24.40 -7.21 -28.16
C SER A 206 22.99 -7.42 -27.62
N VAL A 207 22.11 -7.96 -28.46
CA VAL A 207 20.77 -8.40 -28.07
C VAL A 207 20.87 -9.63 -27.16
N ASP A 208 21.82 -10.53 -27.45
CA ASP A 208 22.14 -11.69 -26.60
C ASP A 208 22.67 -11.27 -25.23
N LEU A 209 23.53 -10.27 -25.17
CA LEU A 209 24.02 -9.73 -23.91
C LEU A 209 22.88 -9.11 -23.09
N VAL A 210 21.97 -8.36 -23.72
CA VAL A 210 20.77 -7.82 -23.06
C VAL A 210 19.90 -8.95 -22.50
N ALA A 211 19.63 -9.98 -23.29
CA ALA A 211 18.82 -11.12 -22.86
C ALA A 211 19.48 -11.91 -21.73
N ALA A 212 20.78 -12.21 -21.84
CA ALA A 212 21.53 -12.94 -20.82
C ALA A 212 21.59 -12.18 -19.49
N VAL A 213 21.85 -10.87 -19.55
CA VAL A 213 21.90 -10.02 -18.36
C VAL A 213 20.51 -9.88 -17.73
N ALA A 214 19.44 -9.76 -18.54
CA ALA A 214 18.06 -9.74 -18.04
C ALA A 214 17.66 -11.05 -17.36
N ILE A 215 18.00 -12.21 -17.94
CA ILE A 215 17.76 -13.52 -17.30
C ILE A 215 18.49 -13.61 -15.97
N ALA A 216 19.79 -13.30 -15.96
CA ALA A 216 20.59 -13.36 -14.75
C ALA A 216 20.05 -12.42 -13.66
N SER A 217 19.70 -11.18 -14.00
CA SER A 217 19.19 -10.20 -13.04
C SER A 217 17.82 -10.58 -12.49
N THR A 218 16.90 -11.06 -13.34
CA THR A 218 15.58 -11.52 -12.91
C THR A 218 15.66 -12.77 -12.04
N LEU A 219 16.55 -13.73 -12.35
CA LEU A 219 16.76 -14.90 -11.48
C LEU A 219 17.32 -14.49 -10.12
N VAL A 220 18.36 -13.63 -10.09
CA VAL A 220 18.92 -13.11 -8.83
C VAL A 220 17.86 -12.34 -8.04
N SER A 221 17.02 -11.55 -8.70
CA SER A 221 15.89 -10.84 -8.09
C SER A 221 14.87 -11.83 -7.49
N ALA A 222 14.49 -12.85 -8.24
CA ALA A 222 13.46 -13.80 -7.83
C ALA A 222 13.91 -14.71 -6.66
N TYR A 223 15.18 -15.14 -6.66
CA TYR A 223 15.76 -15.95 -5.57
C TYR A 223 16.23 -15.10 -4.38
N GLY A 224 16.90 -13.97 -4.64
CA GLY A 224 17.56 -13.15 -3.62
C GLY A 224 16.65 -12.15 -2.92
N LEU A 225 15.72 -11.51 -3.64
CA LEU A 225 14.87 -10.44 -3.10
C LEU A 225 13.52 -10.95 -2.59
N LYS A 226 13.16 -12.21 -2.86
CA LYS A 226 11.88 -12.84 -2.47
C LYS A 226 10.66 -11.96 -2.80
N ASN A 227 10.75 -11.19 -3.88
CA ASN A 227 9.77 -10.17 -4.24
C ASN A 227 8.42 -10.76 -4.72
N HIS A 228 8.41 -12.06 -5.01
CA HIS A 228 7.27 -12.79 -5.54
C HIS A 228 6.04 -12.76 -4.63
N ALA A 229 6.20 -12.81 -3.30
CA ALA A 229 5.06 -12.86 -2.38
C ALA A 229 4.30 -11.54 -2.29
N ARG A 230 5.01 -10.39 -2.35
CA ARG A 230 4.38 -9.07 -2.21
C ARG A 230 3.64 -8.66 -3.49
N ILE A 231 4.29 -8.82 -4.65
CA ILE A 231 3.66 -8.49 -5.95
C ILE A 231 2.52 -9.48 -6.27
N ALA A 232 2.66 -10.77 -5.95
CA ALA A 232 1.55 -11.72 -6.09
C ALA A 232 0.35 -11.33 -5.23
N LYS A 233 0.57 -10.80 -4.01
CA LYS A 233 -0.50 -10.29 -3.13
C LYS A 233 -1.23 -9.10 -3.74
N VAL A 234 -0.53 -8.22 -4.46
CA VAL A 234 -1.14 -7.09 -5.19
C VAL A 234 -1.93 -7.58 -6.41
N MET A 235 -1.36 -8.52 -7.16
CA MET A 235 -1.88 -8.90 -8.48
C MET A 235 -3.09 -9.83 -8.41
N ARG A 236 -3.24 -10.63 -7.34
CA ARG A 236 -4.33 -11.62 -7.15
C ARG A 236 -4.65 -12.38 -8.45
N VAL A 237 -3.63 -12.76 -9.22
CA VAL A 237 -3.79 -13.47 -10.51
C VAL A 237 -3.90 -14.95 -10.21
N SER A 238 -5.13 -15.46 -10.11
CA SER A 238 -5.41 -16.86 -9.74
C SER A 238 -4.77 -17.89 -10.68
N TYR A 239 -4.60 -17.57 -11.97
CA TYR A 239 -4.03 -18.50 -12.95
C TYR A 239 -2.52 -18.74 -12.78
N LEU A 240 -1.78 -17.78 -12.21
CA LEU A 240 -0.34 -17.91 -11.96
C LEU A 240 -0.03 -18.49 -10.58
N ALA A 241 -1.05 -18.70 -9.74
CA ALA A 241 -0.91 -19.31 -8.42
C ALA A 241 -0.56 -20.81 -8.49
N ALA A 242 -0.81 -21.47 -9.63
CA ALA A 242 -0.46 -22.87 -9.87
C ALA A 242 1.01 -23.07 -10.30
N LEU A 243 1.74 -21.99 -10.62
CA LEU A 243 3.15 -22.05 -10.98
C LEU A 243 4.03 -22.05 -9.73
N PRO A 244 5.30 -22.53 -9.83
CA PRO A 244 6.27 -22.41 -8.74
C PRO A 244 6.34 -20.98 -8.20
N SER A 245 6.57 -20.81 -6.89
CA SER A 245 6.51 -19.52 -6.18
C SER A 245 7.35 -18.39 -6.79
N ILE A 246 8.35 -18.72 -7.60
CA ILE A 246 9.25 -17.80 -8.29
C ILE A 246 8.56 -17.18 -9.52
N LEU A 247 7.70 -17.93 -10.20
CA LEU A 247 6.95 -17.55 -11.40
C LEU A 247 5.52 -17.07 -11.10
N SER A 248 5.09 -17.12 -9.83
CA SER A 248 3.81 -16.56 -9.41
C SER A 248 3.74 -15.03 -9.58
N ASN A 249 4.90 -14.37 -9.69
CA ASN A 249 4.99 -12.97 -10.11
C ASN A 249 4.88 -12.88 -11.65
N PRO A 250 3.81 -12.28 -12.20
CA PRO A 250 3.63 -12.14 -13.65
C PRO A 250 4.80 -11.42 -14.33
N PHE A 251 5.45 -10.47 -13.66
CA PHE A 251 6.55 -9.71 -14.23
C PHE A 251 7.83 -10.52 -14.36
N HIS A 252 8.17 -11.36 -13.37
CA HIS A 252 9.31 -12.29 -13.49
C HIS A 252 9.07 -13.31 -14.60
N PHE A 253 7.87 -13.89 -14.67
CA PHE A 253 7.50 -14.83 -15.73
C PHE A 253 7.64 -14.19 -17.12
N LEU A 254 7.06 -13.00 -17.30
CA LEU A 254 7.09 -12.28 -18.57
C LEU A 254 8.53 -11.93 -18.99
N THR A 255 9.34 -11.47 -18.03
CA THR A 255 10.75 -11.10 -18.28
C THR A 255 11.58 -12.30 -18.69
N LEU A 256 11.48 -13.41 -17.96
CA LEU A 256 12.22 -14.65 -18.27
C LEU A 256 11.78 -15.25 -19.61
N LEU A 257 10.49 -15.29 -19.88
CA LEU A 257 9.93 -15.82 -21.14
C LEU A 257 10.46 -15.04 -22.35
N PHE A 258 10.33 -13.72 -22.33
CA PHE A 258 10.75 -12.91 -23.47
C PHE A 258 12.25 -12.75 -23.58
N SER A 259 12.99 -12.76 -22.48
CA SER A 259 14.45 -12.79 -22.55
C SER A 259 14.95 -14.10 -23.16
N ALA A 260 14.36 -15.24 -22.82
CA ALA A 260 14.69 -16.52 -23.46
C ALA A 260 14.37 -16.51 -24.96
N LEU A 261 13.22 -15.94 -25.35
CA LEU A 261 12.84 -15.82 -26.76
C LEU A 261 13.78 -14.87 -27.53
N ILE A 262 14.21 -13.77 -26.89
CA ILE A 262 15.18 -12.81 -27.45
C ILE A 262 16.58 -13.41 -27.58
N ALA A 263 16.99 -14.31 -26.70
CA ALA A 263 18.28 -15.02 -26.82
C ALA A 263 18.31 -16.01 -28.00
N VAL A 264 17.16 -16.50 -28.47
CA VAL A 264 17.08 -17.44 -29.61
C VAL A 264 16.99 -16.70 -30.95
N LEU A 265 16.53 -15.44 -30.94
CA LEU A 265 16.33 -14.62 -32.13
C LEU A 265 17.54 -14.55 -33.08
N PRO A 266 18.80 -14.38 -32.61
CA PRO A 266 19.96 -14.30 -33.50
C PRO A 266 20.32 -15.61 -34.23
N LEU A 267 19.74 -16.74 -33.83
CA LEU A 267 19.92 -18.03 -34.50
C LEU A 267 18.98 -18.21 -35.71
N LEU A 268 18.06 -17.26 -35.93
CA LEU A 268 17.04 -17.29 -36.97
C LEU A 268 17.48 -16.51 -38.22
N SER A 269 16.77 -16.73 -39.33
CA SER A 269 17.00 -15.97 -40.56
C SER A 269 16.67 -14.48 -40.38
N ILE A 270 17.34 -13.61 -41.14
CA ILE A 270 17.22 -12.13 -41.02
C ILE A 270 15.77 -11.65 -41.17
N SER A 271 15.01 -12.25 -42.09
CA SER A 271 13.60 -11.90 -42.31
C SER A 271 12.72 -12.34 -41.14
N LEU A 272 12.94 -13.55 -40.60
CA LEU A 272 12.21 -14.07 -39.45
C LEU A 272 12.54 -13.27 -38.18
N TYR A 273 13.80 -12.88 -37.99
CA TYR A 273 14.26 -12.02 -36.90
C TYR A 273 13.47 -10.70 -36.87
N ALA A 274 13.43 -9.96 -37.99
CA ALA A 274 12.79 -8.65 -38.03
C ALA A 274 11.27 -8.71 -37.84
N TRP A 275 10.62 -9.80 -38.28
CA TRP A 275 9.20 -10.01 -38.04
C TRP A 275 8.92 -10.39 -36.58
N LEU A 276 9.71 -11.32 -36.03
CA LEU A 276 9.55 -11.81 -34.67
C LEU A 276 9.90 -10.74 -33.62
N ASP A 277 10.92 -9.91 -33.85
CA ASP A 277 11.26 -8.75 -33.00
C ASP A 277 10.07 -7.80 -32.82
N ARG A 278 9.38 -7.48 -33.92
CA ARG A 278 8.16 -6.64 -33.90
C ARG A 278 7.00 -7.32 -33.17
N LEU A 279 6.79 -8.61 -33.43
CA LEU A 279 5.75 -9.38 -32.76
C LEU A 279 5.97 -9.44 -31.25
N ILE A 280 7.20 -9.74 -30.82
CA ILE A 280 7.56 -9.81 -29.40
C ILE A 280 7.38 -8.46 -28.73
N CYS A 281 7.85 -7.37 -29.37
CA CYS A 281 7.63 -6.02 -28.88
C CYS A 281 6.13 -5.73 -28.66
N ALA A 282 5.28 -6.04 -29.65
CA ALA A 282 3.84 -5.83 -29.56
C ALA A 282 3.20 -6.64 -28.42
N ILE A 283 3.60 -7.91 -28.24
CA ILE A 283 3.08 -8.76 -27.15
C ILE A 283 3.52 -8.21 -25.79
N ILE A 284 4.80 -7.81 -25.64
CA ILE A 284 5.30 -7.18 -24.39
C ILE A 284 4.51 -5.90 -24.10
N ALA A 285 4.31 -5.04 -25.09
CA ALA A 285 3.62 -3.77 -24.91
C ALA A 285 2.16 -3.97 -24.46
N LEU A 286 1.43 -4.89 -25.09
CA LEU A 286 0.07 -5.26 -24.70
C LEU A 286 0.01 -5.89 -23.30
N ALA A 287 0.98 -6.73 -22.95
CA ALA A 287 1.08 -7.31 -21.63
C ALA A 287 1.36 -6.24 -20.57
N MET A 288 2.31 -5.34 -20.79
CA MET A 288 2.60 -4.21 -19.89
C MET A 288 1.39 -3.31 -19.72
N PHE A 289 0.71 -2.94 -20.81
CA PHE A 289 -0.47 -2.09 -20.75
C PHE A 289 -1.63 -2.75 -19.98
N SER A 290 -1.97 -4.00 -20.29
CA SER A 290 -3.06 -4.73 -19.63
C SER A 290 -2.78 -4.99 -18.15
N LEU A 291 -1.55 -5.40 -17.80
CA LEU A 291 -1.13 -5.56 -16.41
C LEU A 291 -1.11 -4.20 -15.68
N GLY A 292 -0.65 -3.14 -16.35
CA GLY A 292 -0.65 -1.77 -15.85
C GLY A 292 -2.05 -1.30 -15.48
N ILE A 293 -3.05 -1.49 -16.35
CA ILE A 293 -4.45 -1.15 -16.05
C ILE A 293 -4.91 -1.93 -14.82
N ARG A 294 -4.64 -3.24 -14.79
CA ARG A 294 -5.09 -4.11 -13.70
C ARG A 294 -4.52 -3.68 -12.36
N VAL A 295 -3.22 -3.38 -12.29
CA VAL A 295 -2.57 -2.86 -11.07
C VAL A 295 -3.13 -1.49 -10.70
N ALA A 296 -3.25 -0.58 -11.67
CA ALA A 296 -3.72 0.78 -11.46
C ALA A 296 -5.14 0.81 -10.90
N VAL A 297 -6.05 0.00 -11.45
CA VAL A 297 -7.43 -0.12 -10.94
C VAL A 297 -7.43 -0.74 -9.54
N ALA A 298 -6.69 -1.84 -9.32
CA ALA A 298 -6.65 -2.50 -8.02
C ALA A 298 -6.14 -1.57 -6.91
N GLN A 299 -5.05 -0.84 -7.17
CA GLN A 299 -4.48 0.09 -6.20
C GLN A 299 -5.27 1.40 -6.11
N GLY A 300 -5.80 1.90 -7.22
CA GLY A 300 -6.68 3.07 -7.25
C GLY A 300 -7.94 2.86 -6.42
N LEU A 301 -8.58 1.68 -6.50
CA LEU A 301 -9.72 1.34 -5.65
C LEU A 301 -9.36 1.33 -4.15
N MET A 302 -8.18 0.83 -3.77
CA MET A 302 -7.71 0.93 -2.37
C MET A 302 -7.52 2.39 -1.93
N LEU A 303 -6.95 3.23 -2.80
CA LEU A 303 -6.78 4.67 -2.53
C LEU A 303 -8.12 5.41 -2.43
N LEU A 304 -9.12 4.98 -3.21
CA LEU A 304 -10.49 5.50 -3.18
C LEU A 304 -11.32 4.98 -2.00
N MET A 305 -10.75 4.19 -1.08
CA MET A 305 -11.47 3.54 0.01
C MET A 305 -12.63 2.67 -0.51
N SER A 306 -12.34 1.84 -1.52
CA SER A 306 -13.27 0.86 -2.04
C SER A 306 -12.75 -0.57 -1.82
N TYR A 307 -13.66 -1.54 -1.76
CA TYR A 307 -13.32 -2.95 -1.68
C TYR A 307 -13.24 -3.58 -3.09
N GLY A 308 -12.02 -3.78 -3.59
CA GLY A 308 -11.71 -4.48 -4.85
C GLY A 308 -11.28 -5.94 -4.66
N GLY A 309 -11.68 -6.59 -3.56
CA GLY A 309 -11.27 -7.96 -3.21
C GLY A 309 -11.87 -9.07 -4.07
N THR A 310 -11.58 -10.32 -3.73
CA THR A 310 -12.14 -11.50 -4.40
C THR A 310 -13.67 -11.43 -4.35
N SER A 311 -14.31 -11.57 -5.52
CA SER A 311 -15.75 -11.36 -5.75
C SER A 311 -16.25 -9.91 -5.65
N GLY A 312 -15.39 -8.94 -5.31
CA GLY A 312 -15.67 -7.51 -5.31
C GLY A 312 -17.01 -7.14 -4.70
N ASN A 313 -17.82 -6.38 -5.44
CA ASN A 313 -19.15 -5.97 -5.02
C ASN A 313 -20.13 -7.15 -4.82
N SER A 314 -19.98 -8.24 -5.58
CA SER A 314 -20.88 -9.40 -5.45
C SER A 314 -20.68 -10.14 -4.11
N GLY A 315 -19.43 -10.21 -3.63
CA GLY A 315 -19.12 -10.76 -2.31
C GLY A 315 -19.70 -9.90 -1.19
N VAL A 316 -19.51 -8.58 -1.26
CA VAL A 316 -20.10 -7.64 -0.29
C VAL A 316 -21.63 -7.72 -0.29
N THR A 317 -22.26 -7.75 -1.46
CA THR A 317 -23.72 -7.87 -1.61
C THR A 317 -24.24 -9.18 -1.02
N SER A 318 -23.52 -10.29 -1.22
CA SER A 318 -23.88 -11.58 -0.63
C SER A 318 -23.83 -11.56 0.89
N VAL A 319 -22.79 -10.94 1.46
CA VAL A 319 -22.65 -10.81 2.92
C VAL A 319 -23.74 -9.92 3.49
N LEU A 320 -24.08 -8.81 2.81
CA LEU A 320 -25.17 -7.93 3.25
C LEU A 320 -26.53 -8.63 3.26
N ARG A 321 -26.83 -9.44 2.24
CA ARG A 321 -28.05 -10.27 2.22
C ARG A 321 -28.11 -11.29 3.37
N GLU A 322 -26.97 -11.88 3.72
CA GLU A 322 -26.87 -12.83 4.84
C GLU A 322 -26.98 -12.12 6.20
N ILE A 323 -26.56 -10.85 6.30
CA ILE A 323 -26.80 -10.01 7.49
C ILE A 323 -28.29 -9.61 7.57
N GLU A 324 -28.93 -9.27 6.46
CA GLU A 324 -30.35 -8.91 6.41
C GLU A 324 -31.28 -10.10 6.71
N SER A 325 -30.85 -11.34 6.49
CA SER A 325 -31.65 -12.53 6.79
C SER A 325 -31.67 -12.92 8.27
N GLU A 326 -30.90 -12.22 9.12
CA GLU A 326 -30.89 -12.41 10.56
C GLU A 326 -32.21 -11.98 11.20
N SER A 327 -32.86 -12.89 11.94
CA SER A 327 -34.16 -12.60 12.59
C SER A 327 -34.13 -11.45 13.60
N ALA A 328 -32.94 -11.06 14.07
CA ALA A 328 -32.77 -9.94 14.97
C ALA A 328 -32.76 -8.58 14.25
N ILE A 329 -32.31 -8.57 12.99
CA ILE A 329 -32.12 -7.35 12.21
C ILE A 329 -33.40 -7.03 11.46
N SER A 330 -33.92 -5.81 11.62
CA SER A 330 -35.06 -5.33 10.82
C SER A 330 -34.62 -4.77 9.48
N ARG A 331 -33.51 -4.01 9.47
CA ARG A 331 -32.86 -3.50 8.25
C ARG A 331 -31.40 -3.12 8.49
N VAL A 332 -30.64 -3.08 7.41
CA VAL A 332 -29.30 -2.48 7.37
C VAL A 332 -29.45 -1.01 6.95
N ASP A 333 -29.09 -0.08 7.83
CA ASP A 333 -29.22 1.36 7.57
C ASP A 333 -28.06 1.90 6.71
N GLU A 334 -26.85 1.44 7.01
CA GLU A 334 -25.63 1.85 6.29
C GLU A 334 -24.62 0.71 6.30
N ALA A 335 -23.91 0.53 5.19
CA ALA A 335 -22.80 -0.42 5.12
C ALA A 335 -21.68 0.09 4.22
N GLN A 336 -20.47 0.16 4.79
CA GLN A 336 -19.28 0.66 4.12
C GLN A 336 -18.17 -0.39 4.26
N PHE A 337 -17.63 -0.83 3.13
CA PHE A 337 -16.55 -1.81 3.07
C PHE A 337 -15.41 -1.26 2.22
N TRP A 338 -14.19 -1.28 2.77
CA TRP A 338 -13.03 -0.81 2.02
C TRP A 338 -11.74 -1.51 2.44
N GLN A 339 -10.77 -1.49 1.54
CA GLN A 339 -9.42 -1.98 1.83
C GLN A 339 -8.51 -0.79 2.18
N VAL A 340 -7.93 -0.80 3.37
CA VAL A 340 -7.07 0.30 3.86
C VAL A 340 -5.66 0.17 3.30
N ASN A 341 -5.11 -1.03 3.34
CA ASN A 341 -3.79 -1.39 2.83
C ASN A 341 -3.78 -2.89 2.48
N TYR A 342 -2.63 -3.46 2.10
CA TYR A 342 -2.55 -4.86 1.70
C TYR A 342 -2.87 -5.88 2.81
N GLY A 343 -2.77 -5.48 4.08
CA GLY A 343 -2.99 -6.35 5.24
C GLY A 343 -4.28 -6.08 6.01
N LEU A 344 -4.98 -4.97 5.73
CA LEU A 344 -6.12 -4.51 6.52
C LEU A 344 -7.30 -4.10 5.64
N CYS A 345 -8.45 -4.70 5.92
CA CYS A 345 -9.77 -4.32 5.42
C CYS A 345 -10.64 -3.82 6.58
N MET A 346 -11.56 -2.91 6.27
CA MET A 346 -12.52 -2.34 7.21
C MET A 346 -13.94 -2.64 6.75
N ALA A 347 -14.81 -2.94 7.69
CA ALA A 347 -16.24 -3.02 7.48
C ALA A 347 -16.95 -2.22 8.58
N ASN A 348 -17.66 -1.16 8.19
CA ASN A 348 -18.53 -0.42 9.08
C ASN A 348 -19.97 -0.69 8.68
N VAL A 349 -20.75 -1.26 9.59
CA VAL A 349 -22.14 -1.63 9.35
C VAL A 349 -23.00 -1.01 10.44
N THR A 350 -24.09 -0.37 10.05
CA THR A 350 -25.12 0.17 10.94
C THR A 350 -26.39 -0.61 10.69
N VAL A 351 -26.92 -1.25 11.73
CA VAL A 351 -28.13 -2.07 11.65
C VAL A 351 -29.19 -1.60 12.64
N SER A 352 -30.44 -1.65 12.20
CA SER A 352 -31.61 -1.49 13.06
C SER A 352 -32.07 -2.86 13.56
N VAL A 353 -32.24 -2.99 14.87
CA VAL A 353 -32.62 -4.25 15.53
C VAL A 353 -34.01 -4.15 16.12
N THR A 354 -34.79 -5.23 15.98
CA THR A 354 -36.14 -5.33 16.54
C THR A 354 -36.14 -5.21 18.06
N LYS A 355 -37.18 -4.59 18.62
CA LYS A 355 -37.31 -4.39 20.08
C LYS A 355 -37.40 -5.75 20.79
N GLY A 356 -36.73 -5.89 21.94
CA GLY A 356 -36.82 -7.08 22.79
C GLY A 356 -35.60 -8.00 22.83
N TYR A 357 -34.47 -7.59 22.24
CA TYR A 357 -33.20 -8.31 22.39
C TYR A 357 -32.38 -7.79 23.57
N ASP A 358 -31.91 -8.71 24.42
CA ASP A 358 -31.00 -8.41 25.52
C ASP A 358 -29.58 -8.04 25.03
N GLU A 359 -28.82 -7.28 25.83
CA GLU A 359 -27.43 -6.90 25.54
C GLU A 359 -26.53 -8.12 25.23
N THR A 360 -26.74 -9.25 25.91
CA THR A 360 -26.01 -10.49 25.65
C THR A 360 -26.30 -11.04 24.26
N ALA A 361 -27.54 -10.94 23.78
CA ALA A 361 -27.92 -11.37 22.44
C ALA A 361 -27.34 -10.42 21.38
N LEU A 362 -27.35 -9.11 21.64
CA LEU A 362 -26.71 -8.11 20.77
C LEU A 362 -25.19 -8.30 20.68
N CYS A 363 -24.53 -8.69 21.78
CA CYS A 363 -23.11 -9.04 21.77
C CYS A 363 -22.83 -10.28 20.92
N LYS A 364 -23.66 -11.33 21.03
CA LYS A 364 -23.56 -12.53 20.17
C LYS A 364 -23.77 -12.19 18.70
N LEU A 365 -24.72 -11.30 18.38
CA LEU A 365 -24.98 -10.82 17.03
C LEU A 365 -23.75 -10.09 16.45
N ARG A 366 -23.12 -9.17 17.22
CA ARG A 366 -21.87 -8.49 16.83
C ARG A 366 -20.77 -9.48 16.46
N ASN A 367 -20.54 -10.48 17.30
CA ASN A 367 -19.48 -11.47 17.07
C ASN A 367 -19.77 -12.35 15.84
N ARG A 368 -21.03 -12.73 15.65
CA ARG A 368 -21.49 -13.54 14.52
C ARG A 368 -21.34 -12.80 13.19
N ILE A 369 -21.78 -11.54 13.10
CA ILE A 369 -21.62 -10.71 11.90
C ILE A 369 -20.13 -10.46 11.60
N SER A 370 -19.33 -10.18 12.65
CA SER A 370 -17.89 -10.00 12.50
C SER A 370 -17.21 -11.26 11.94
N SER A 371 -17.60 -12.43 12.45
CA SER A 371 -17.11 -13.73 11.98
C SER A 371 -17.58 -14.03 10.55
N LEU A 372 -18.82 -13.67 10.22
CA LEU A 372 -19.38 -13.84 8.88
C LEU A 372 -18.59 -13.05 7.83
N ILE A 373 -18.34 -11.76 8.09
CA ILE A 373 -17.56 -10.88 7.22
C ILE A 373 -16.14 -11.44 7.05
N GLN A 374 -15.50 -11.83 8.15
CA GLN A 374 -14.16 -12.43 8.13
C GLN A 374 -14.09 -13.74 7.33
N ASN A 375 -15.08 -14.61 7.47
CA ASN A 375 -15.09 -15.92 6.80
C ASN A 375 -15.44 -15.81 5.31
N ARG A 376 -16.29 -14.86 4.92
CA ARG A 376 -16.77 -14.71 3.54
C ARG A 376 -15.89 -13.81 2.69
N LEU A 377 -15.44 -12.69 3.25
CA LEU A 377 -14.62 -11.70 2.53
C LEU A 377 -13.12 -11.82 2.86
N GLY A 378 -12.77 -12.51 3.93
CA GLY A 378 -11.38 -12.90 4.19
C GLY A 378 -10.94 -14.07 3.33
N GLU A 379 -9.62 -14.21 3.19
CA GLU A 379 -9.02 -15.45 2.71
C GLU A 379 -9.15 -16.46 3.86
N GLY A 380 -10.08 -17.41 3.73
CA GLY A 380 -10.55 -18.28 4.83
C GLY A 380 -9.47 -18.88 5.73
N TYR A 381 -9.88 -19.30 6.93
CA TYR A 381 -8.97 -19.85 7.93
C TYR A 381 -8.13 -21.01 7.37
N GLY A 382 -6.79 -20.85 7.29
CA GLY A 382 -5.86 -21.89 6.87
C GLY A 382 -5.25 -21.77 5.47
N THR A 383 -5.67 -20.83 4.61
CA THR A 383 -5.08 -20.64 3.26
C THR A 383 -3.88 -19.67 3.22
N GLY A 384 -3.31 -19.29 4.37
CA GLY A 384 -2.12 -18.44 4.45
C GLY A 384 -2.37 -16.97 4.10
N GLY A 385 -3.64 -16.58 3.96
CA GLY A 385 -4.04 -15.21 3.67
C GLY A 385 -3.92 -14.29 4.88
N ASN A 386 -3.00 -13.34 4.81
CA ASN A 386 -2.70 -12.39 5.89
C ASN A 386 -3.49 -11.07 5.73
N ILE A 387 -4.80 -11.16 5.46
CA ILE A 387 -5.70 -9.99 5.37
C ILE A 387 -6.58 -9.98 6.61
N ARG A 388 -6.34 -9.01 7.50
CA ARG A 388 -7.12 -8.77 8.70
C ARG A 388 -8.35 -7.92 8.37
N TRP A 389 -9.49 -8.29 8.93
CA TRP A 389 -10.71 -7.47 8.87
C TRP A 389 -10.98 -6.84 10.24
N GLU A 390 -11.10 -5.52 10.26
CA GLU A 390 -11.62 -4.77 11.41
C GLU A 390 -13.08 -4.40 11.13
N VAL A 391 -13.98 -4.93 11.97
CA VAL A 391 -15.42 -4.79 11.80
C VAL A 391 -15.97 -3.93 12.93
N THR A 392 -16.68 -2.85 12.55
CA THR A 392 -17.42 -2.00 13.48
C THR A 392 -18.90 -2.17 13.20
N LEU A 393 -19.65 -2.69 14.18
CA LEU A 393 -21.10 -2.81 14.10
C LEU A 393 -21.77 -1.82 15.05
N GLN A 394 -22.46 -0.84 14.47
CA GLN A 394 -23.35 0.05 15.20
C GLN A 394 -24.76 -0.54 15.17
N ILE A 395 -25.38 -0.64 16.34
CA ILE A 395 -26.73 -1.18 16.52
C ILE A 395 -27.61 -0.03 16.98
N ASN A 396 -28.65 0.27 16.21
CA ASN A 396 -29.69 1.21 16.57
C ASN A 396 -30.97 0.43 16.92
N PRO A 397 -31.73 0.85 17.94
CA PRO A 397 -33.07 0.31 18.14
C PRO A 397 -33.96 0.73 16.98
N ASP A 398 -34.84 -0.16 16.52
CA ASP A 398 -35.75 0.20 15.44
C ASP A 398 -36.64 1.38 15.87
N GLY A 399 -36.41 2.52 15.22
CA GLY A 399 -37.10 3.80 15.46
C GLY A 399 -38.51 3.85 14.88
N GLY A 400 -39.08 2.70 14.50
CA GLY A 400 -40.47 2.61 14.08
C GLY A 400 -41.41 3.15 15.15
N ALA A 401 -42.00 4.31 14.84
CA ALA A 401 -43.27 4.77 15.38
C ALA A 401 -44.40 3.84 14.92
#